data_AF-A0A850J8A9-F1
#
_entry.id   AF-A0A850J8A9-F1
#
_cell.length_a   1.000
_cell.length_b   1.000
_cell.length_c   1.000
_cell.angle_alpha   90.00
_cell.angle_beta   90.00
_cell.angle_gamma   90.00
#
_symmetry.space_group_name_H-M   'P 1'
#
loop_
_entity.id
_entity.type
_entity.pdbx_description
1 polymer ?
#
loop_
_entity_poly.entity_id
_entity_poly.type
_entity_poly.pdbx_seq_one_letter_code
_entity_poly.pdbx_strand_id
1 'polypeptide(L)'
;MPTDFVARFVDVDLELVQRRLPALGAACVAPRRLVRQAMLENDAVRARGAWVTVGSEGDRNALTLHDGRSGDGVEVPVADFGSARRFMEQIGFTAVAHRESYREEWRLQHIAFTLSDWPGLPRSLEINGPQEEHVRWAAQNLGLDFAHAVIGPDQFAGVPETPPPPQPVQAANASFQPVARAVAQEVEEFNIVDLGWSASPGFEPDEFWVNWVMILENPNRGHYCEFPTVQVTARDQGNYVVGTDDQVLHILPPGGRLAWAGSLSTNGVPHTLHIAGKPAEWHPTSRPPEHFLPFGYQGVRFKTNGDSCVVTGEITNPYPQYVEQVVLTALFRDAEGDLVGGEHTYIEGLNPNGATPFSLEGAVATPVASLDLMAAPWSSVSDDPWEQLLRRP
;
A
#
# COMPACT_ATOMS: atom_id res chain seq x y z
N MET A 1 5.12 11.70 -14.09
CA MET A 1 4.33 10.85 -13.19
C MET A 1 5.07 9.53 -13.07
N PRO A 2 5.23 8.92 -11.88
CA PRO A 2 5.67 7.53 -11.84
C PRO A 2 4.59 6.71 -12.55
N THR A 3 4.94 6.08 -13.66
CA THR A 3 4.02 5.20 -14.36
C THR A 3 4.05 3.88 -13.63
N ASP A 4 2.91 3.42 -13.12
CA ASP A 4 2.84 2.08 -12.58
C ASP A 4 3.32 1.06 -13.61
N PHE A 5 4.01 0.03 -13.15
CA PHE A 5 4.34 -1.11 -13.99
C PHE A 5 3.12 -2.01 -14.11
N VAL A 6 2.71 -2.27 -15.35
CA VAL A 6 1.53 -3.07 -15.63
C VAL A 6 1.97 -4.31 -16.40
N ALA A 7 1.55 -5.48 -15.92
CA ALA A 7 1.71 -6.73 -16.64
C ALA A 7 0.37 -7.45 -16.73
N ARG A 8 0.06 -7.90 -17.96
CA ARG A 8 -1.20 -8.57 -18.26
C ARG A 8 -0.94 -10.01 -18.65
N PHE A 9 -1.74 -10.90 -18.09
CA PHE A 9 -1.74 -12.32 -18.34
C PHE A 9 -3.05 -12.68 -19.06
N VAL A 10 -2.95 -13.45 -20.14
CA VAL A 10 -4.11 -13.93 -20.92
C VAL A 10 -4.24 -15.45 -20.80
N ASP A 11 -5.44 -15.95 -21.05
CA ASP A 11 -5.76 -17.37 -20.92
C ASP A 11 -5.51 -17.88 -19.49
N VAL A 12 -5.92 -17.06 -18.52
CA VAL A 12 -5.72 -17.30 -17.10
C VAL A 12 -6.95 -18.00 -16.51
N ASP A 13 -6.72 -19.02 -15.69
CA ASP A 13 -7.73 -19.63 -14.83
C ASP A 13 -8.11 -18.62 -13.73
N LEU A 14 -9.14 -17.80 -14.01
CA LEU A 14 -9.60 -16.78 -13.07
C LEU A 14 -10.16 -17.39 -11.80
N GLU A 15 -10.75 -18.58 -11.86
CA GLU A 15 -11.22 -19.30 -10.68
C GLU A 15 -10.06 -19.71 -9.76
N LEU A 16 -8.90 -20.09 -10.32
CA LEU A 16 -7.68 -20.30 -9.55
C LEU A 16 -7.15 -18.98 -8.96
N VAL A 17 -7.12 -17.90 -9.73
CA VAL A 17 -6.68 -16.58 -9.26
C VAL A 17 -7.57 -16.08 -8.12
N GLN A 18 -8.90 -16.16 -8.27
CA GLN A 18 -9.87 -15.78 -7.23
C GLN A 18 -9.70 -16.58 -5.93
N ARG A 19 -9.23 -17.83 -6.00
CA ARG A 19 -8.93 -18.62 -4.80
C ARG A 19 -7.60 -18.21 -4.15
N ARG A 20 -6.62 -17.78 -4.95
CA ARG A 20 -5.27 -17.42 -4.47
C ARG A 20 -5.22 -15.99 -3.93
N LEU A 21 -5.93 -15.05 -4.53
CA LEU A 21 -5.92 -13.64 -4.11
C LEU A 21 -6.25 -13.44 -2.62
N PRO A 22 -7.34 -14.02 -2.06
CA PRO A 22 -7.59 -13.95 -0.62
C PRO A 22 -6.47 -14.59 0.21
N ALA A 23 -5.87 -15.68 -0.27
CA ALA A 23 -4.77 -16.35 0.42
C ALA A 23 -3.47 -15.52 0.43
N LEU A 24 -3.34 -14.56 -0.49
CA LEU A 24 -2.27 -13.56 -0.52
C LEU A 24 -2.62 -12.29 0.29
N GLY A 25 -3.76 -12.27 0.98
CA GLY A 25 -4.23 -11.09 1.71
C GLY A 25 -4.85 -10.01 0.83
N ALA A 26 -5.06 -10.28 -0.47
CA ALA A 26 -5.72 -9.31 -1.35
C ALA A 26 -7.19 -9.16 -0.98
N ALA A 27 -7.66 -7.93 -0.84
CA ALA A 27 -9.06 -7.61 -0.59
C ALA A 27 -9.79 -7.40 -1.92
N CYS A 28 -10.99 -7.96 -2.05
CA CYS A 28 -11.88 -7.64 -3.17
C CYS A 28 -12.44 -6.23 -2.94
N VAL A 29 -11.98 -5.27 -3.75
CA VAL A 29 -12.41 -3.86 -3.65
C VAL A 29 -13.63 -3.58 -4.52
N ALA A 30 -13.82 -4.36 -5.58
CA ALA A 30 -15.05 -4.36 -6.35
C ALA A 30 -15.35 -5.77 -6.87
N PRO A 31 -16.46 -6.40 -6.44
CA PRO A 31 -16.82 -7.74 -6.86
C PRO A 31 -17.12 -7.78 -8.36
N ARG A 32 -17.19 -9.00 -8.90
CA ARG A 32 -17.51 -9.23 -10.31
C ARG A 32 -18.78 -8.48 -10.70
N ARG A 33 -18.64 -7.51 -11.60
CA ARG A 33 -19.71 -6.63 -12.09
C ARG A 33 -19.64 -6.48 -13.59
N LEU A 34 -20.80 -6.19 -14.18
CA LEU A 34 -20.88 -5.84 -15.60
C LEU A 34 -20.42 -4.40 -15.79
N VAL A 35 -19.41 -4.21 -16.64
CA VAL A 35 -18.94 -2.91 -17.10
C VAL A 35 -19.43 -2.72 -18.53
N ARG A 36 -20.08 -1.59 -18.80
CA ARG A 36 -20.60 -1.23 -20.13
C ARG A 36 -20.08 0.13 -20.53
N GLN A 37 -19.71 0.29 -21.78
CA GLN A 37 -19.32 1.58 -22.33
C GLN A 37 -19.82 1.70 -23.76
N ALA A 38 -20.52 2.80 -24.05
CA ALA A 38 -20.91 3.19 -25.39
C ALA A 38 -20.16 4.46 -25.79
N MET A 39 -19.39 4.40 -26.87
CA MET A 39 -18.75 5.57 -27.46
C MET A 39 -19.72 6.23 -28.44
N LEU A 40 -19.94 7.53 -28.24
CA LEU A 40 -20.88 8.35 -28.96
C LEU A 40 -20.14 9.48 -29.67
N GLU A 41 -20.53 9.76 -30.91
CA GLU A 41 -19.97 10.87 -31.68
C GLU A 41 -21.05 11.67 -32.39
N ASN A 42 -20.75 12.93 -32.66
CA ASN A 42 -21.43 13.74 -33.66
C ASN A 42 -20.40 14.63 -34.38
N ASP A 43 -20.83 15.33 -35.43
CA ASP A 43 -19.91 16.13 -36.24
C ASP A 43 -19.23 17.26 -35.44
N ALA A 44 -19.94 17.86 -34.48
CA ALA A 44 -19.42 18.96 -33.67
C ALA A 44 -18.28 18.51 -32.73
N VAL A 45 -18.45 17.35 -32.09
CA VAL A 45 -17.46 16.76 -31.17
C VAL A 45 -16.27 16.20 -31.97
N ARG A 46 -16.53 15.52 -33.08
CA ARG A 46 -15.48 15.00 -33.97
C ARG A 46 -14.62 16.12 -34.57
N ALA A 47 -15.22 17.23 -34.99
CA ALA A 47 -14.50 18.39 -35.53
C ALA A 47 -13.51 19.01 -34.53
N ARG A 48 -13.73 18.79 -33.23
CA ARG A 48 -12.84 19.24 -32.15
C ARG A 48 -11.78 18.20 -31.80
N GLY A 49 -11.83 17.01 -32.39
CA GLY A 49 -11.01 15.87 -32.01
C GLY A 49 -11.42 15.30 -30.65
N ALA A 50 -12.67 15.50 -30.22
CA ALA A 50 -13.21 14.98 -28.97
C ALA A 50 -14.13 13.77 -29.25
N TRP A 51 -14.52 13.04 -28.21
CA TRP A 51 -15.58 12.03 -28.27
C TRP A 51 -16.34 11.97 -26.95
N VAL A 52 -17.54 11.37 -26.96
CA VAL A 52 -18.37 11.21 -25.77
C VAL A 52 -18.46 9.73 -25.42
N THR A 53 -18.48 9.38 -24.14
CA THR A 53 -18.80 8.03 -23.67
C THR A 53 -19.95 8.06 -22.68
N VAL A 54 -20.87 7.11 -22.79
CA VAL A 54 -21.76 6.72 -21.68
C VAL A 54 -21.20 5.45 -21.08
N GLY A 55 -20.85 5.48 -19.79
CA GLY A 55 -20.29 4.37 -19.04
C GLY A 55 -21.24 3.88 -17.95
N SER A 56 -21.15 2.59 -17.63
CA SER A 56 -21.83 1.94 -16.51
C SER A 56 -20.88 0.95 -15.87
N GLU A 57 -20.68 1.07 -14.57
CA GLU A 57 -19.83 0.20 -13.79
C GLU A 57 -20.52 -0.12 -12.45
N GLY A 58 -21.23 -1.24 -12.40
CA GLY A 58 -22.13 -1.53 -11.28
C GLY A 58 -23.19 -0.44 -11.11
N ASP A 59 -23.22 0.19 -9.94
CA ASP A 59 -24.20 1.24 -9.60
C ASP A 59 -23.78 2.65 -10.08
N ARG A 60 -22.58 2.81 -10.63
CA ARG A 60 -22.09 4.09 -11.15
C ARG A 60 -22.35 4.19 -12.65
N ASN A 61 -23.09 5.20 -13.07
CA ASN A 61 -23.27 5.53 -14.48
C ASN A 61 -22.82 6.98 -14.72
N ALA A 62 -22.09 7.20 -15.82
CA ALA A 62 -21.57 8.53 -16.14
C ALA A 62 -21.60 8.81 -17.65
N LEU A 63 -21.68 10.10 -17.99
CA LEU A 63 -21.46 10.63 -19.32
C LEU A 63 -20.17 11.45 -19.29
N THR A 64 -19.22 11.15 -20.18
CA THR A 64 -17.91 11.80 -20.19
C THR A 64 -17.63 12.36 -21.58
N LEU A 65 -17.25 13.64 -21.66
CA LEU A 65 -16.71 14.26 -22.87
C LEU A 65 -15.19 14.28 -22.78
N HIS A 66 -14.53 13.55 -23.67
CA HIS A 66 -13.07 13.42 -23.73
C HIS A 66 -12.47 14.41 -24.74
N ASP A 67 -11.40 15.11 -24.36
CA ASP A 67 -10.58 15.91 -25.28
C ASP A 67 -9.48 15.01 -25.87
N GLY A 68 -9.52 14.75 -27.17
CA GLY A 68 -8.52 13.91 -27.82
C GLY A 68 -7.13 14.53 -27.97
N ARG A 69 -6.90 15.77 -27.52
CA ARG A 69 -5.57 16.38 -27.47
C ARG A 69 -4.86 16.17 -26.14
N SER A 70 -5.58 16.26 -25.02
CA SER A 70 -4.99 16.10 -23.68
C SER A 70 -5.29 14.74 -23.05
N GLY A 71 -6.34 14.05 -23.50
CA GLY A 71 -6.85 12.84 -22.85
C GLY A 71 -7.70 13.12 -21.60
N ASP A 72 -7.87 14.40 -21.22
CA ASP A 72 -8.72 14.79 -20.10
C ASP A 72 -10.20 14.70 -20.49
N GLY A 73 -11.06 14.42 -19.51
CA GLY A 73 -12.49 14.32 -19.72
C GLY A 73 -13.30 15.10 -18.69
N VAL A 74 -14.38 15.75 -19.14
CA VAL A 74 -15.40 16.29 -18.23
C VAL A 74 -16.46 15.21 -18.04
N GLU A 75 -16.57 14.71 -16.82
CA GLU A 75 -17.53 13.67 -16.44
C GLU A 75 -18.73 14.25 -15.69
N VAL A 76 -19.92 13.76 -16.03
CA VAL A 76 -21.16 14.04 -15.28
C VAL A 76 -21.87 12.74 -14.92
N PRO A 77 -22.30 12.55 -13.66
CA PRO A 77 -23.06 11.38 -13.27
C PRO A 77 -24.44 11.37 -13.93
N VAL A 78 -24.92 10.19 -14.33
CA VAL A 78 -26.26 9.98 -14.87
C VAL A 78 -26.97 8.88 -14.08
N ALA A 79 -28.30 8.95 -13.99
CA ALA A 79 -29.05 7.97 -13.21
C ALA A 79 -29.07 6.57 -13.84
N ASP A 80 -29.12 6.49 -15.17
CA ASP A 80 -29.26 5.23 -15.91
C ASP A 80 -28.52 5.27 -17.24
N PHE A 81 -27.75 4.22 -17.51
CA PHE A 81 -26.97 4.03 -18.74
C PHE A 81 -27.85 4.05 -20.00
N GLY A 82 -28.95 3.29 -19.99
CA GLY A 82 -29.80 3.13 -21.16
C GLY A 82 -30.50 4.44 -21.54
N SER A 83 -31.04 5.13 -20.53
CA SER A 83 -31.72 6.41 -20.67
C SER A 83 -30.77 7.50 -21.13
N ALA A 84 -29.56 7.58 -20.56
CA ALA A 84 -28.55 8.55 -20.98
C ALA A 84 -28.12 8.32 -22.44
N ARG A 85 -27.80 7.08 -22.82
CA ARG A 85 -27.45 6.74 -24.20
C ARG A 85 -28.58 7.12 -25.16
N ARG A 86 -29.82 6.74 -24.86
CA ARG A 86 -30.98 7.04 -25.70
C ARG A 86 -31.23 8.54 -25.83
N PHE A 87 -31.06 9.30 -24.75
CA PHE A 87 -31.15 10.75 -24.76
C PHE A 87 -30.10 11.36 -25.70
N MET A 88 -28.85 10.92 -25.60
CA MET A 88 -27.76 11.40 -26.46
C MET A 88 -28.03 11.09 -27.94
N GLU A 89 -28.50 9.88 -28.24
CA GLU A 89 -28.89 9.47 -29.60
C GLU A 89 -30.00 10.36 -30.17
N GLN A 90 -30.99 10.75 -29.35
CA GLN A 90 -32.08 11.65 -29.76
C GLN A 90 -31.63 13.08 -30.05
N ILE A 91 -30.54 13.56 -29.44
CA ILE A 91 -29.98 14.90 -29.68
C ILE A 91 -28.89 14.90 -30.75
N GLY A 92 -28.79 13.84 -31.54
CA GLY A 92 -27.95 13.78 -32.74
C GLY A 92 -26.56 13.18 -32.54
N PHE A 93 -26.32 12.45 -31.45
CA PHE A 93 -25.15 11.58 -31.35
C PHE A 93 -25.43 10.20 -31.96
N THR A 94 -24.40 9.54 -32.46
CA THR A 94 -24.45 8.15 -32.95
C THR A 94 -23.53 7.29 -32.11
N ALA A 95 -24.01 6.13 -31.66
CA ALA A 95 -23.15 5.13 -31.01
C ALA A 95 -22.26 4.46 -32.07
N VAL A 96 -20.95 4.67 -31.95
CA VAL A 96 -19.94 4.12 -32.88
C VAL A 96 -19.25 2.88 -32.32
N ALA A 97 -19.31 2.67 -31.01
CA ALA A 97 -18.86 1.44 -30.37
C ALA A 97 -19.70 1.15 -29.11
N HIS A 98 -19.89 -0.14 -28.82
CA HIS A 98 -20.49 -0.63 -27.58
C HIS A 98 -19.65 -1.79 -27.06
N ARG A 99 -19.31 -1.76 -25.79
CA ARG A 99 -18.43 -2.73 -25.14
C ARG A 99 -19.04 -3.17 -23.82
N GLU A 100 -18.98 -4.46 -23.57
CA GLU A 100 -19.38 -5.07 -22.31
C GLU A 100 -18.34 -6.08 -21.86
N SER A 101 -17.99 -6.04 -20.59
CA SER A 101 -17.10 -7.03 -19.96
C SER A 101 -17.53 -7.25 -18.52
N TYR A 102 -17.20 -8.41 -17.96
CA TYR A 102 -17.22 -8.57 -16.52
C TYR A 102 -15.86 -8.18 -15.97
N ARG A 103 -15.87 -7.34 -14.94
CA ARG A 103 -14.66 -6.93 -14.23
C ARG A 103 -14.79 -7.20 -12.75
N GLU A 104 -13.69 -7.64 -12.17
CA GLU A 104 -13.54 -7.82 -10.74
C GLU A 104 -12.19 -7.25 -10.33
N GLU A 105 -12.17 -6.47 -9.27
CA GLU A 105 -10.98 -5.76 -8.82
C GLU A 105 -10.61 -6.17 -7.40
N TRP A 106 -9.33 -6.48 -7.26
CA TRP A 106 -8.72 -6.79 -5.98
C TRP A 106 -7.55 -5.86 -5.76
N ARG A 107 -7.26 -5.62 -4.49
CA ARG A 107 -6.12 -4.83 -4.08
C ARG A 107 -5.37 -5.55 -2.98
N LEU A 108 -4.06 -5.66 -3.16
CA LEU A 108 -3.10 -6.04 -2.14
C LEU A 108 -2.12 -4.89 -2.00
N GLN A 109 -2.33 -4.05 -0.98
CA GLN A 109 -1.54 -2.83 -0.78
C GLN A 109 -1.54 -1.93 -2.04
N HIS A 110 -0.36 -1.65 -2.60
CA HIS A 110 -0.11 -0.89 -3.83
C HIS A 110 -0.30 -1.73 -5.11
N ILE A 111 -0.55 -3.04 -5.01
CA ILE A 111 -0.79 -3.92 -6.16
C ILE A 111 -2.29 -4.02 -6.43
N ALA A 112 -2.69 -3.58 -7.61
CA ALA A 112 -4.05 -3.75 -8.11
C ALA A 112 -4.13 -4.95 -9.07
N PHE A 113 -5.17 -5.76 -8.91
CA PHE A 113 -5.47 -6.89 -9.76
C PHE A 113 -6.82 -6.65 -10.43
N THR A 114 -6.83 -6.66 -11.75
CA THR A 114 -8.05 -6.50 -12.53
C THR A 114 -8.30 -7.79 -13.31
N LEU A 115 -9.30 -8.55 -12.87
CA LEU A 115 -9.76 -9.74 -13.58
C LEU A 115 -10.80 -9.29 -14.59
N SER A 116 -10.56 -9.60 -15.87
CA SER A 116 -11.45 -9.21 -16.97
C SER A 116 -11.91 -10.43 -17.76
N ASP A 117 -13.21 -10.48 -18.02
CA ASP A 117 -13.87 -11.51 -18.81
C ASP A 117 -14.66 -10.83 -19.93
N TRP A 118 -14.08 -10.85 -21.12
CA TRP A 118 -14.58 -10.23 -22.34
C TRP A 118 -15.28 -11.28 -23.22
N PRO A 119 -16.48 -11.01 -23.75
CA PRO A 119 -17.14 -11.93 -24.67
C PRO A 119 -16.26 -12.22 -25.90
N GLY A 120 -15.91 -13.50 -26.08
CA GLY A 120 -15.14 -13.97 -27.23
C GLY A 120 -13.62 -13.75 -27.17
N LEU A 121 -13.07 -13.28 -26.04
CA LEU A 121 -11.63 -13.20 -25.80
C LEU A 121 -11.21 -14.11 -24.63
N PRO A 122 -9.95 -14.57 -24.59
CA PRO A 122 -9.41 -15.26 -23.42
C PRO A 122 -9.52 -14.37 -22.18
N ARG A 123 -9.87 -14.98 -21.05
CA ARG A 123 -9.91 -14.31 -19.76
C ARG A 123 -8.53 -13.78 -19.40
N SER A 124 -8.50 -12.60 -18.79
CA SER A 124 -7.24 -11.93 -18.47
C SER A 124 -7.19 -11.47 -17.03
N LEU A 125 -5.96 -11.44 -16.52
CA LEU A 125 -5.60 -10.77 -15.29
C LEU A 125 -4.62 -9.67 -15.64
N GLU A 126 -4.94 -8.44 -15.28
CA GLU A 126 -3.96 -7.36 -15.22
C GLU A 126 -3.48 -7.22 -13.79
N ILE A 127 -2.17 -7.14 -13.62
CA ILE A 127 -1.54 -6.83 -12.35
C ILE A 127 -0.80 -5.51 -12.56
N ASN A 128 -1.21 -4.51 -11.80
CA ASN A 128 -0.59 -3.21 -11.77
C ASN A 128 0.09 -3.07 -10.41
N GLY A 129 1.37 -2.75 -10.41
CA GLY A 129 2.09 -2.35 -9.22
C GLY A 129 3.07 -1.23 -9.55
N PRO A 130 3.52 -0.46 -8.56
CA PRO A 130 4.45 0.65 -8.75
C PRO A 130 5.75 0.31 -9.49
N GLN A 131 6.16 -0.97 -9.50
CA GLN A 131 7.38 -1.45 -10.15
C GLN A 131 7.22 -2.89 -10.66
N GLU A 132 8.06 -3.29 -11.63
CA GLU A 132 8.05 -4.62 -12.25
C GLU A 132 8.17 -5.76 -11.23
N GLU A 133 8.95 -5.56 -10.19
CA GLU A 133 9.21 -6.57 -9.16
C GLU A 133 7.94 -6.95 -8.39
N HIS A 134 7.10 -5.96 -8.05
CA HIS A 134 5.80 -6.19 -7.41
C HIS A 134 4.90 -7.05 -8.29
N VAL A 135 4.92 -6.77 -9.60
CA VAL A 135 4.10 -7.51 -10.56
C VAL A 135 4.65 -8.93 -10.79
N ARG A 136 5.98 -9.10 -10.82
CA ARG A 136 6.64 -10.41 -10.88
C ARG A 136 6.34 -11.26 -9.66
N TRP A 137 6.43 -10.67 -8.47
CA TRP A 137 6.10 -11.34 -7.21
C TRP A 137 4.64 -11.77 -7.19
N ALA A 138 3.72 -10.86 -7.55
CA ALA A 138 2.30 -11.14 -7.58
C ALA A 138 1.97 -12.24 -8.61
N ALA A 139 2.59 -12.18 -9.79
CA ALA A 139 2.46 -13.22 -10.81
C ALA A 139 2.95 -14.58 -10.29
N GLN A 140 4.15 -14.63 -9.70
CA GLN A 140 4.72 -15.85 -9.14
C GLN A 140 3.83 -16.48 -8.06
N ASN A 141 3.30 -15.67 -7.15
CA ASN A 141 2.42 -16.11 -6.07
C ASN A 141 1.02 -16.54 -6.55
N LEU A 142 0.58 -15.98 -7.68
CA LEU A 142 -0.60 -16.47 -8.41
C LEU A 142 -0.28 -17.68 -9.29
N GLY A 143 0.96 -18.17 -9.30
CA GLY A 143 1.44 -19.29 -10.11
C GLY A 143 1.42 -19.00 -11.61
N LEU A 144 1.61 -17.74 -11.98
CA LEU A 144 1.70 -17.25 -13.34
C LEU A 144 3.17 -17.11 -13.73
N ASP A 145 3.49 -17.52 -14.96
CA ASP A 145 4.81 -17.30 -15.51
C ASP A 145 4.90 -15.88 -16.07
N PHE A 146 5.71 -15.05 -15.43
CA PHE A 146 5.93 -13.67 -15.86
C PHE A 146 6.53 -13.58 -17.27
N ALA A 147 7.22 -14.60 -17.77
CA ALA A 147 7.70 -14.63 -19.15
C ALA A 147 6.56 -14.58 -20.18
N HIS A 148 5.34 -14.96 -19.78
CA HIS A 148 4.13 -14.86 -20.61
C HIS A 148 3.34 -13.57 -20.40
N ALA A 149 3.83 -12.65 -19.57
CA ALA A 149 3.16 -11.38 -19.33
C ALA A 149 3.34 -10.43 -20.51
N VAL A 150 2.26 -9.74 -20.89
CA VAL A 150 2.31 -8.62 -21.82
C VAL A 150 2.47 -7.35 -21.00
N ILE A 151 3.58 -6.64 -21.19
CA ILE A 151 3.90 -5.43 -20.43
C ILE A 151 3.18 -4.21 -21.04
N GLY A 152 2.63 -3.37 -20.17
CA GLY A 152 1.86 -2.18 -20.51
C GLY A 152 0.36 -2.34 -20.19
N PRO A 153 -0.38 -1.21 -20.14
CA PRO A 153 -1.81 -1.22 -19.81
C PRO A 153 -2.61 -1.98 -20.87
N ASP A 154 -3.78 -2.52 -20.47
CA ASP A 154 -4.69 -3.18 -21.39
C ASP A 154 -4.98 -2.30 -22.62
N GLN A 155 -4.46 -2.71 -23.78
CA GLN A 155 -4.64 -2.00 -25.04
C GLN A 155 -6.10 -2.07 -25.53
N PHE A 156 -6.89 -3.04 -25.01
CA PHE A 156 -8.33 -3.08 -25.22
C PHE A 156 -9.07 -1.98 -24.45
N ALA A 157 -8.42 -1.28 -23.50
CA ALA A 157 -8.99 -0.13 -22.81
C ALA A 157 -8.89 1.19 -23.61
N GLY A 158 -8.15 1.23 -24.73
CA GLY A 158 -7.73 2.52 -25.34
C GLY A 158 -7.90 2.73 -26.86
N VAL A 159 -7.42 1.86 -27.76
CA VAL A 159 -7.38 2.10 -29.23
C VAL A 159 -7.40 0.76 -30.01
N PRO A 160 -8.06 0.63 -31.18
CA PRO A 160 -8.18 -0.65 -31.89
C PRO A 160 -7.00 -0.95 -32.83
N GLU A 161 -6.43 -2.18 -32.82
CA GLU A 161 -6.39 -3.11 -33.99
C GLU A 161 -5.62 -4.45 -33.80
N THR A 162 -6.17 -5.46 -34.50
CA THR A 162 -5.80 -6.83 -34.94
C THR A 162 -4.77 -7.74 -34.21
N PRO A 163 -5.09 -9.06 -34.02
CA PRO A 163 -4.27 -10.02 -33.30
C PRO A 163 -3.16 -10.68 -34.17
N PRO A 164 -1.96 -10.95 -33.62
CA PRO A 164 -0.95 -11.77 -34.28
C PRO A 164 -1.20 -13.28 -34.05
N PRO A 165 -0.71 -14.16 -34.96
CA PRO A 165 -0.96 -15.59 -34.89
C PRO A 165 -0.10 -16.31 -33.83
N PRO A 166 -0.56 -17.48 -33.32
CA PRO A 166 0.03 -18.15 -32.16
C PRO A 166 1.30 -18.96 -32.50
N GLN A 167 2.23 -19.04 -31.55
CA GLN A 167 3.39 -19.94 -31.60
C GLN A 167 3.32 -21.04 -30.51
N PRO A 168 4.00 -22.19 -30.70
CA PRO A 168 3.79 -23.40 -29.91
C PRO A 168 4.70 -23.50 -28.68
N VAL A 169 4.17 -24.14 -27.62
CA VAL A 169 4.81 -24.34 -26.31
C VAL A 169 5.58 -25.68 -26.28
N GLN A 170 6.79 -25.69 -25.73
CA GLN A 170 7.53 -26.92 -25.40
C GLN A 170 7.70 -27.07 -23.88
N ALA A 171 7.45 -28.29 -23.40
CA ALA A 171 7.58 -28.69 -22.00
C ALA A 171 8.99 -29.19 -21.67
N ALA A 172 9.49 -28.88 -20.47
CA ALA A 172 10.68 -29.50 -19.91
C ALA A 172 10.47 -29.88 -18.43
N ASN A 173 10.73 -31.15 -18.12
CA ASN A 173 10.75 -31.74 -16.79
C ASN A 173 12.05 -31.43 -16.05
N ALA A 174 11.98 -31.22 -14.74
CA ALA A 174 13.13 -31.40 -13.85
C ALA A 174 12.70 -31.93 -12.48
N SER A 175 13.32 -33.04 -12.08
CA SER A 175 13.13 -33.78 -10.84
C SER A 175 14.07 -33.28 -9.73
N PHE A 176 13.55 -33.13 -8.50
CA PHE A 176 14.32 -32.74 -7.31
C PHE A 176 14.58 -33.94 -6.37
N GLN A 177 15.76 -33.95 -5.73
CA GLN A 177 16.10 -34.83 -4.60
C GLN A 177 16.22 -34.03 -3.29
N PRO A 178 15.90 -34.61 -2.11
CA PRO A 178 15.86 -33.88 -0.85
C PRO A 178 17.20 -33.92 -0.11
N VAL A 179 17.54 -32.82 0.57
CA VAL A 179 18.62 -32.74 1.57
C VAL A 179 18.00 -32.52 2.95
N ALA A 180 18.60 -33.18 3.96
CA ALA A 180 18.09 -33.39 5.30
C ALA A 180 17.82 -32.11 6.13
N ARG A 181 16.74 -32.16 6.92
CA ARG A 181 16.19 -31.09 7.77
C ARG A 181 16.95 -30.97 9.09
N ALA A 182 17.50 -29.78 9.37
CA ALA A 182 17.79 -29.36 10.74
C ALA A 182 16.47 -29.05 11.47
N VAL A 183 16.41 -29.31 12.77
CA VAL A 183 15.21 -29.14 13.60
C VAL A 183 14.86 -27.64 13.63
N ALA A 184 13.70 -27.29 13.05
CA ALA A 184 13.24 -25.90 12.95
C ALA A 184 12.70 -25.42 14.31
N GLN A 185 13.21 -24.27 14.77
CA GLN A 185 12.61 -23.50 15.85
C GLN A 185 11.31 -22.88 15.30
N GLU A 186 10.22 -23.00 16.04
CA GLU A 186 8.90 -22.48 15.63
C GLU A 186 8.94 -20.95 15.60
N VAL A 187 8.35 -20.35 14.57
CA VAL A 187 8.37 -18.89 14.36
C VAL A 187 7.27 -18.25 15.23
N GLU A 188 7.64 -17.26 16.03
CA GLU A 188 6.74 -16.52 16.92
C GLU A 188 6.22 -15.24 16.24
N GLU A 189 5.02 -14.77 16.57
CA GLU A 189 4.53 -13.49 16.07
C GLU A 189 5.26 -12.31 16.74
N PHE A 190 5.20 -11.13 16.10
CA PHE A 190 5.83 -9.93 16.63
C PHE A 190 5.04 -9.37 17.81
N ASN A 191 5.73 -8.72 18.73
CA ASN A 191 5.15 -8.21 19.97
C ASN A 191 5.11 -6.69 19.99
N ILE A 192 4.05 -6.10 20.57
CA ILE A 192 4.04 -4.70 20.99
C ILE A 192 4.68 -4.66 22.39
N VAL A 193 5.91 -4.16 22.47
CA VAL A 193 6.70 -4.17 23.72
C VAL A 193 6.61 -2.88 24.51
N ASP A 194 6.12 -1.82 23.88
CA ASP A 194 5.86 -0.52 24.52
C ASP A 194 4.75 0.20 23.75
N LEU A 195 3.90 0.95 24.46
CA LEU A 195 2.76 1.67 23.91
C LEU A 195 2.48 2.92 24.76
N GLY A 196 2.42 4.07 24.09
CA GLY A 196 1.98 5.32 24.68
C GLY A 196 0.91 5.99 23.83
N TRP A 197 -0.01 6.69 24.45
CA TRP A 197 -1.02 7.45 23.73
C TRP A 197 -1.53 8.63 24.55
N SER A 198 -2.07 9.60 23.81
CA SER A 198 -2.75 10.76 24.36
C SER A 198 -3.99 11.06 23.53
N ALA A 199 -4.93 11.80 24.11
CA ALA A 199 -6.11 12.28 23.42
C ALA A 199 -6.34 13.76 23.73
N SER A 200 -6.74 14.51 22.71
CA SER A 200 -7.17 15.89 22.80
C SER A 200 -8.54 16.08 22.14
N PRO A 201 -9.36 17.04 22.57
CA PRO A 201 -10.60 17.36 21.85
C PRO A 201 -10.33 17.69 20.37
N GLY A 202 -11.19 17.19 19.49
CA GLY A 202 -11.21 17.47 18.06
C GLY A 202 -11.98 18.74 17.72
N PHE A 203 -12.38 18.89 16.45
CA PHE A 203 -13.12 20.07 16.00
C PHE A 203 -14.62 19.96 16.35
N GLU A 204 -15.18 18.75 16.26
CA GLU A 204 -16.58 18.50 16.59
C GLU A 204 -16.78 18.22 18.09
N PRO A 205 -17.96 18.53 18.67
CA PRO A 205 -18.22 18.43 20.11
C PRO A 205 -17.98 17.05 20.74
N ASP A 206 -18.07 15.98 19.94
CA ASP A 206 -17.88 14.58 20.37
C ASP A 206 -16.64 13.94 19.72
N GLU A 207 -15.87 14.70 18.93
CA GLU A 207 -14.65 14.19 18.29
C GLU A 207 -13.45 14.35 19.24
N PHE A 208 -12.60 13.32 19.29
CA PHE A 208 -11.29 13.41 19.92
C PHE A 208 -10.21 12.98 18.94
N TRP A 209 -9.08 13.68 18.97
CA TRP A 209 -7.88 13.32 18.26
C TRP A 209 -6.98 12.49 19.17
N VAL A 210 -6.73 11.25 18.80
CA VAL A 210 -5.85 10.34 19.54
C VAL A 210 -4.51 10.27 18.83
N ASN A 211 -3.44 10.64 19.52
CA ASN A 211 -2.06 10.38 19.08
C ASN A 211 -1.53 9.17 19.84
N TRP A 212 -0.92 8.23 19.13
CA TRP A 212 -0.42 6.99 19.71
C TRP A 212 0.95 6.66 19.14
N VAL A 213 1.72 5.89 19.91
CA VAL A 213 3.04 5.43 19.53
C VAL A 213 3.27 4.03 20.08
N MET A 214 3.98 3.21 19.34
CA MET A 214 4.29 1.84 19.72
C MET A 214 5.72 1.45 19.35
N ILE A 215 6.23 0.43 20.02
CA ILE A 215 7.45 -0.28 19.63
C ILE A 215 7.08 -1.73 19.34
N LEU A 216 7.28 -2.16 18.09
CA LEU A 216 7.21 -3.56 17.70
C LEU A 216 8.56 -4.23 17.92
N GLU A 217 8.54 -5.50 18.32
CA GLU A 217 9.71 -6.37 18.42
C GLU A 217 9.49 -7.66 17.65
N ASN A 218 10.49 -8.03 16.85
CA ASN A 218 10.59 -9.36 16.27
C ASN A 218 11.42 -10.27 17.18
N PRO A 219 10.82 -11.29 17.81
CA PRO A 219 11.56 -12.24 18.66
C PRO A 219 12.42 -13.23 17.84
N ASN A 220 12.15 -13.38 16.55
CA ASN A 220 12.81 -14.34 15.67
C ASN A 220 14.13 -13.79 15.12
N ARG A 221 15.25 -14.34 15.58
CA ARG A 221 16.59 -13.93 15.09
C ARG A 221 16.96 -14.49 13.72
N GLY A 222 16.23 -15.48 13.23
CA GLY A 222 16.46 -16.13 11.93
C GLY A 222 15.35 -15.88 10.90
N HIS A 223 14.36 -15.06 11.24
CA HIS A 223 13.26 -14.71 10.35
C HIS A 223 13.02 -13.20 10.41
N TYR A 224 12.59 -12.63 9.30
CA TYR A 224 12.11 -11.26 9.23
C TYR A 224 10.65 -11.26 8.79
N CYS A 225 9.94 -10.18 9.05
CA CYS A 225 8.56 -9.99 8.62
C CYS A 225 8.48 -8.79 7.67
N GLU A 226 7.78 -8.97 6.55
CA GLU A 226 7.40 -7.89 5.65
C GLU A 226 5.98 -7.43 5.99
N PHE A 227 5.77 -6.13 5.98
CA PHE A 227 4.49 -5.48 6.21
C PHE A 227 3.77 -5.87 7.50
N PRO A 228 4.45 -5.86 8.67
CA PRO A 228 3.77 -6.16 9.93
C PRO A 228 2.63 -5.14 10.09
N THR A 229 1.44 -5.66 10.35
CA THR A 229 0.21 -4.87 10.42
C THR A 229 -0.32 -4.91 11.83
N VAL A 230 -0.63 -3.75 12.40
CA VAL A 230 -1.33 -3.66 13.69
C VAL A 230 -2.72 -3.10 13.50
N GLN A 231 -3.65 -3.54 14.33
CA GLN A 231 -4.94 -2.91 14.50
C GLN A 231 -4.91 -2.05 15.77
N VAL A 232 -5.21 -0.77 15.61
CA VAL A 232 -5.34 0.19 16.70
C VAL A 232 -6.82 0.35 17.02
N THR A 233 -7.20 0.26 18.28
CA THR A 233 -8.59 0.42 18.68
C THR A 233 -8.75 1.23 19.94
N ALA A 234 -9.51 2.32 19.84
CA ALA A 234 -9.91 3.17 20.95
C ALA A 234 -11.30 2.74 21.46
N ARG A 235 -11.48 2.68 22.78
CA ARG A 235 -12.76 2.42 23.44
C ARG A 235 -13.10 3.46 24.47
N ASP A 236 -14.38 3.73 24.65
CA ASP A 236 -14.89 4.55 25.74
C ASP A 236 -14.90 3.82 27.09
N GLN A 237 -15.38 4.49 28.14
CA GLN A 237 -15.50 3.92 29.49
C GLN A 237 -16.49 2.73 29.56
N GLY A 238 -17.45 2.67 28.64
CA GLY A 238 -18.39 1.57 28.50
C GLY A 238 -17.81 0.37 27.72
N ASN A 239 -16.54 0.45 27.29
CA ASN A 239 -15.85 -0.53 26.44
C ASN A 239 -16.45 -0.63 25.02
N TYR A 240 -17.16 0.40 24.55
CA TYR A 240 -17.61 0.50 23.15
C TYR A 240 -16.49 1.06 22.28
N VAL A 241 -16.38 0.55 21.05
CA VAL A 241 -15.41 1.05 20.07
C VAL A 241 -15.82 2.44 19.62
N VAL A 242 -14.95 3.43 19.84
CA VAL A 242 -15.14 4.83 19.41
C VAL A 242 -14.21 5.24 18.28
N GLY A 243 -13.18 4.44 17.99
CA GLY A 243 -12.31 4.62 16.84
C GLY A 243 -11.47 3.37 16.59
N THR A 244 -11.12 3.13 15.34
CA THR A 244 -10.27 2.01 14.93
C THR A 244 -9.53 2.37 13.66
N ASP A 245 -8.31 1.87 13.54
CA ASP A 245 -7.51 1.97 12.31
C ASP A 245 -6.58 0.76 12.19
N ASP A 246 -6.09 0.50 10.98
CA ASP A 246 -5.05 -0.49 10.73
C ASP A 246 -3.79 0.22 10.24
N GLN A 247 -2.66 0.02 10.93
CA GLN A 247 -1.37 0.53 10.50
C GLN A 247 -0.51 -0.59 9.92
N VAL A 248 -0.09 -0.42 8.68
CA VAL A 248 0.88 -1.29 8.00
C VAL A 248 2.26 -0.63 8.04
N LEU A 249 3.30 -1.38 8.41
CA LEU A 249 4.68 -0.89 8.41
C LEU A 249 5.47 -1.50 7.24
N HIS A 250 6.78 -1.24 7.16
CA HIS A 250 7.60 -1.72 6.04
C HIS A 250 8.25 -3.09 6.32
N ILE A 251 9.39 -3.11 7.02
CA ILE A 251 10.14 -4.32 7.33
C ILE A 251 10.42 -4.36 8.83
N LEU A 252 10.21 -5.53 9.44
CA LEU A 252 10.65 -5.82 10.80
C LEU A 252 11.82 -6.81 10.76
N PRO A 253 13.07 -6.33 10.93
CA PRO A 253 14.25 -7.15 10.71
C PRO A 253 14.41 -8.24 11.79
N PRO A 254 15.22 -9.28 11.53
CA PRO A 254 15.47 -10.37 12.48
C PRO A 254 15.94 -9.85 13.83
N GLY A 255 15.29 -10.27 14.92
CA GLY A 255 15.63 -9.84 16.27
C GLY A 255 15.52 -8.32 16.49
N GLY A 256 14.89 -7.59 15.58
CA GLY A 256 14.89 -6.14 15.52
C GLY A 256 13.66 -5.51 16.18
N ARG A 257 13.72 -4.17 16.32
CA ARG A 257 12.62 -3.36 16.82
C ARG A 257 12.31 -2.22 15.85
N LEU A 258 11.05 -1.84 15.80
CA LEU A 258 10.55 -0.74 14.97
C LEU A 258 9.58 0.12 15.79
N ALA A 259 9.83 1.42 15.84
CA ALA A 259 8.89 2.36 16.43
C ALA A 259 8.00 2.97 15.35
N TRP A 260 6.75 3.25 15.70
CA TRP A 260 5.82 3.98 14.85
C TRP A 260 4.89 4.83 15.68
N ALA A 261 4.71 6.08 15.27
CA ALA A 261 3.71 6.98 15.81
C ALA A 261 2.59 7.19 14.79
N GLY A 262 1.34 7.26 15.23
CA GLY A 262 0.20 7.49 14.38
C GLY A 262 -0.89 8.25 15.11
N SER A 263 -1.97 8.52 14.38
CA SER A 263 -3.13 9.21 14.95
C SER A 263 -4.43 8.67 14.37
N LEU A 264 -5.52 8.84 15.12
CA LEU A 264 -6.87 8.54 14.64
C LEU A 264 -7.87 9.48 15.30
N SER A 265 -8.98 9.77 14.62
CA SER A 265 -10.13 10.45 15.23
C SER A 265 -11.09 9.43 15.84
N THR A 266 -11.69 9.80 16.98
CA THR A 266 -12.72 9.00 17.65
C THR A 266 -14.04 9.75 17.71
N ASN A 267 -15.14 9.01 17.69
CA ASN A 267 -16.49 9.50 17.89
C ASN A 267 -16.94 9.23 19.34
N GLY A 268 -16.40 10.01 20.27
CA GLY A 268 -16.57 9.87 21.71
C GLY A 268 -15.23 9.91 22.46
N VAL A 269 -15.30 10.16 23.77
CA VAL A 269 -14.12 10.25 24.64
C VAL A 269 -13.42 8.89 24.72
N PRO A 270 -12.16 8.76 24.25
CA PRO A 270 -11.40 7.53 24.40
C PRO A 270 -10.97 7.35 25.86
N HIS A 271 -11.24 6.17 26.41
CA HIS A 271 -10.83 5.75 27.75
C HIS A 271 -9.65 4.77 27.70
N THR A 272 -9.60 3.89 26.70
CA THR A 272 -8.50 2.94 26.50
C THR A 272 -8.10 2.89 25.03
N LEU A 273 -6.80 2.73 24.77
CA LEU A 273 -6.27 2.39 23.46
C LEU A 273 -5.60 1.01 23.55
N HIS A 274 -5.95 0.12 22.62
CA HIS A 274 -5.30 -1.18 22.48
C HIS A 274 -4.73 -1.31 21.07
N ILE A 275 -3.51 -1.84 20.97
CA ILE A 275 -2.87 -2.15 19.70
C ILE A 275 -2.59 -3.65 19.65
N ALA A 276 -3.12 -4.32 18.63
CA ALA A 276 -2.94 -5.75 18.41
C ALA A 276 -2.19 -6.00 17.10
N GLY A 277 -1.17 -6.85 17.12
CA GLY A 277 -0.57 -7.38 15.89
C GLY A 277 -1.56 -8.28 15.15
N LYS A 278 -1.63 -8.15 13.83
CA LYS A 278 -2.28 -9.14 12.96
C LYS A 278 -1.27 -10.22 12.57
N PRO A 279 -1.73 -11.45 12.23
CA PRO A 279 -0.84 -12.50 11.75
C PRO A 279 0.05 -12.01 10.61
N ALA A 280 1.35 -12.25 10.73
CA ALA A 280 2.34 -11.81 9.76
C ALA A 280 2.85 -12.97 8.90
N GLU A 281 3.32 -12.65 7.70
CA GLU A 281 4.15 -13.57 6.93
C GLU A 281 5.60 -13.44 7.40
N TRP A 282 6.22 -14.58 7.64
CA TRP A 282 7.57 -14.68 8.17
C TRP A 282 8.49 -15.36 7.17
N HIS A 283 9.60 -14.70 6.88
CA HIS A 283 10.56 -15.13 5.87
C HIS A 283 11.88 -15.51 6.52
N PRO A 284 12.43 -16.71 6.24
CA PRO A 284 13.73 -17.09 6.78
C PRO A 284 14.84 -16.23 6.17
N THR A 285 15.87 -15.94 6.96
CA THR A 285 17.05 -15.22 6.46
C THR A 285 18.33 -15.70 7.12
N SER A 286 19.40 -15.73 6.34
CA SER A 286 20.77 -15.98 6.82
C SER A 286 21.41 -14.72 7.43
N ARG A 287 20.77 -13.55 7.27
CA ARG A 287 21.27 -12.27 7.77
C ARG A 287 21.00 -12.15 9.26
N PRO A 288 22.05 -12.06 10.08
CA PRO A 288 21.85 -12.01 11.51
C PRO A 288 21.49 -10.56 11.93
N PRO A 289 20.87 -10.39 13.11
CA PRO A 289 20.38 -9.08 13.57
C PRO A 289 21.42 -7.96 13.56
N GLU A 290 22.71 -8.30 13.71
CA GLU A 290 23.80 -7.32 13.83
C GLU A 290 24.10 -6.62 12.51
N HIS A 291 23.54 -7.09 11.39
CA HIS A 291 23.64 -6.41 10.10
C HIS A 291 22.64 -5.25 9.95
N PHE A 292 21.57 -5.25 10.74
CA PHE A 292 20.53 -4.21 10.75
C PHE A 292 20.90 -3.14 11.77
N LEU A 293 21.91 -2.34 11.43
CA LEU A 293 22.48 -1.33 12.31
C LEU A 293 21.49 -0.21 12.63
N PRO A 294 21.40 0.24 13.89
CA PRO A 294 20.60 1.40 14.26
C PRO A 294 21.23 2.69 13.72
N PHE A 295 20.40 3.65 13.31
CA PHE A 295 20.87 5.00 12.99
C PHE A 295 21.37 5.70 14.26
N GLY A 296 22.40 6.53 14.12
CA GLY A 296 22.93 7.34 15.22
C GLY A 296 22.36 8.75 15.22
N TYR A 297 22.42 9.43 16.36
CA TYR A 297 21.91 10.79 16.51
C TYR A 297 22.92 11.70 17.19
N GLN A 298 22.99 12.96 16.77
CA GLN A 298 23.91 13.97 17.31
C GLN A 298 23.20 15.29 17.55
N GLY A 299 23.62 16.02 18.59
CA GLY A 299 23.12 17.37 18.86
C GLY A 299 21.62 17.46 19.12
N VAL A 300 20.98 16.37 19.55
CA VAL A 300 19.52 16.30 19.74
C VAL A 300 19.09 17.31 20.81
N ARG A 301 18.09 18.11 20.47
CA ARG A 301 17.45 19.09 21.33
C ARG A 301 15.95 18.87 21.29
N PHE A 302 15.36 18.82 22.48
CA PHE A 302 13.93 18.72 22.68
C PHE A 302 13.44 19.97 23.40
N LYS A 303 12.36 20.56 22.90
CA LYS A 303 11.68 21.69 23.53
C LYS A 303 10.18 21.45 23.49
N THR A 304 9.50 21.80 24.57
CA THR A 304 8.04 21.85 24.62
C THR A 304 7.58 23.30 24.66
N ASN A 305 6.40 23.55 24.10
CA ASN A 305 5.70 24.82 24.14
C ASN A 305 4.21 24.56 24.32
N GLY A 306 3.73 24.57 25.56
CA GLY A 306 2.37 24.18 25.88
C GLY A 306 2.13 22.71 25.54
N ASP A 307 1.20 22.48 24.62
CA ASP A 307 0.76 21.18 24.10
C ASP A 307 1.51 20.73 22.83
N SER A 308 2.57 21.44 22.45
CA SER A 308 3.40 21.12 21.29
C SER A 308 4.86 20.89 21.69
N CYS A 309 5.60 20.22 20.83
CA CYS A 309 7.03 20.07 20.97
C CYS A 309 7.75 20.16 19.64
N VAL A 310 9.06 20.43 19.75
CA VAL A 310 9.99 20.40 18.64
C VAL A 310 11.20 19.59 19.06
N VAL A 311 11.53 18.58 18.27
CA VAL A 311 12.77 17.82 18.34
C VAL A 311 13.64 18.22 17.15
N THR A 312 14.88 18.64 17.41
CA THR A 312 15.86 18.97 16.37
C THR A 312 17.15 18.23 16.63
N GLY A 313 17.89 17.91 15.57
CA GLY A 313 19.18 17.25 15.70
C GLY A 313 19.73 16.86 14.34
N GLU A 314 20.72 15.98 14.36
CA GLU A 314 21.27 15.36 13.17
C GLU A 314 21.14 13.83 13.30
N ILE A 315 20.66 13.19 12.23
CA ILE A 315 20.68 11.73 12.08
C ILE A 315 21.91 11.32 11.29
N THR A 316 22.56 10.23 11.69
CA THR A 316 23.75 9.70 11.02
C THR A 316 23.46 8.34 10.40
N ASN A 317 23.87 8.19 9.15
CA ASN A 317 23.67 6.97 8.38
C ASN A 317 24.75 5.93 8.73
N PRO A 318 24.40 4.76 9.31
CA PRO A 318 25.36 3.73 9.67
C PRO A 318 25.75 2.84 8.47
N TYR A 319 25.06 3.00 7.33
CA TYR A 319 25.25 2.17 6.15
C TYR A 319 26.24 2.82 5.16
N PRO A 320 27.05 2.03 4.44
CA PRO A 320 27.99 2.53 3.44
C PRO A 320 27.32 3.01 2.15
N GLN A 321 26.00 2.82 2.00
CA GLN A 321 25.20 3.28 0.87
C GLN A 321 24.35 4.50 1.23
N TYR A 322 23.94 5.22 0.19
CA TYR A 322 22.95 6.28 0.31
C TYR A 322 21.61 5.66 0.74
N VAL A 323 20.91 6.34 1.66
CA VAL A 323 19.56 5.97 2.08
C VAL A 323 18.64 7.11 1.67
N GLU A 324 17.72 6.82 0.75
CA GLU A 324 16.83 7.81 0.15
C GLU A 324 15.93 8.46 1.19
N GLN A 325 15.33 7.67 2.07
CA GLN A 325 14.40 8.15 3.07
C GLN A 325 14.40 7.26 4.31
N VAL A 326 14.25 7.88 5.47
CA VAL A 326 14.17 7.24 6.79
C VAL A 326 12.97 7.80 7.51
N VAL A 327 12.17 6.93 8.13
CA VAL A 327 11.21 7.35 9.15
C VAL A 327 11.96 7.51 10.47
N LEU A 328 11.88 8.69 11.08
CA LEU A 328 12.39 8.98 12.42
C LEU A 328 11.21 9.13 13.37
N THR A 329 11.14 8.28 14.39
CA THR A 329 10.12 8.34 15.44
C THR A 329 10.73 8.84 16.74
N ALA A 330 10.13 9.89 17.29
CA ALA A 330 10.38 10.41 18.62
C ALA A 330 9.45 9.73 19.63
N LEU A 331 10.05 9.21 20.71
CA LEU A 331 9.37 8.48 21.78
C LEU A 331 9.41 9.34 23.05
N PHE A 332 8.27 9.86 23.48
CA PHE A 332 8.16 10.73 24.64
C PHE A 332 7.87 9.92 25.90
N ARG A 333 8.72 10.04 26.90
CA ARG A 333 8.58 9.35 28.19
C ARG A 333 8.36 10.32 29.33
N ASP A 334 7.53 9.93 30.29
CA ASP A 334 7.37 10.65 31.55
C ASP A 334 8.55 10.42 32.51
N ALA A 335 8.43 10.92 33.75
CA ALA A 335 9.50 10.84 34.75
C ALA A 335 9.70 9.42 35.30
N GLU A 336 8.67 8.59 35.20
CA GLU A 336 8.64 7.18 35.57
C GLU A 336 9.27 6.30 34.48
N GLY A 337 9.39 6.82 33.26
CA GLY A 337 9.97 6.17 32.09
C GLY A 337 8.93 5.51 31.18
N ASP A 338 7.65 5.69 31.49
CA ASP A 338 6.55 5.13 30.70
C ASP A 338 6.39 5.92 29.39
N LEU A 339 6.09 5.21 28.30
CA LEU A 339 5.83 5.84 27.00
C LEU A 339 4.48 6.55 27.04
N VAL A 340 4.46 7.87 26.87
CA VAL A 340 3.25 8.70 27.00
C VAL A 340 2.78 9.29 25.68
N GLY A 341 3.59 9.20 24.63
CA GLY A 341 3.28 9.71 23.32
C GLY A 341 4.48 9.66 22.40
N GLY A 342 4.28 10.01 21.15
CA GLY A 342 5.34 10.06 20.17
C GLY A 342 4.85 10.71 18.89
N GLU A 343 5.80 11.01 18.03
CA GLU A 343 5.57 11.60 16.73
C GLU A 343 6.61 11.06 15.76
N HIS A 344 6.30 11.04 14.47
CA HIS A 344 7.29 10.67 13.45
C HIS A 344 7.44 11.73 12.36
N THR A 345 8.58 11.69 11.69
CA THR A 345 8.82 12.47 10.48
C THR A 345 9.63 11.65 9.48
N TYR A 346 9.70 12.14 8.25
CA TYR A 346 10.50 11.53 7.19
C TYR A 346 11.71 12.42 6.92
N ILE A 347 12.88 11.80 6.89
CA ILE A 347 14.15 12.46 6.58
C ILE A 347 14.65 11.88 5.26
N GLU A 348 14.87 12.75 4.29
CA GLU A 348 15.34 12.37 2.98
C GLU A 348 16.85 12.61 2.83
N GLY A 349 17.50 11.82 1.97
CA GLY A 349 18.85 12.10 1.49
C GLY A 349 19.95 11.89 2.52
N LEU A 350 20.02 10.70 3.11
CA LEU A 350 21.07 10.34 4.05
C LEU A 350 22.29 9.79 3.31
N ASN A 351 23.30 10.64 3.14
CA ASN A 351 24.57 10.26 2.53
C ASN A 351 25.32 9.19 3.36
N PRO A 352 26.09 8.29 2.73
CA PRO A 352 26.94 7.33 3.44
C PRO A 352 27.87 7.99 4.45
N ASN A 353 27.88 7.53 5.69
CA ASN A 353 28.67 8.11 6.80
C ASN A 353 28.44 9.62 7.01
N GLY A 354 27.32 10.16 6.50
CA GLY A 354 26.95 11.56 6.62
C GLY A 354 26.03 11.81 7.82
N ALA A 355 25.92 13.09 8.18
CA ALA A 355 24.91 13.59 9.12
C ALA A 355 23.90 14.44 8.34
N THR A 356 22.61 14.19 8.54
CA THR A 356 21.52 14.94 7.93
C THR A 356 20.72 15.64 9.04
N PRO A 357 20.51 16.96 8.99
CA PRO A 357 19.72 17.66 9.98
C PRO A 357 18.24 17.30 9.87
N PHE A 358 17.54 17.27 11.00
CA PHE A 358 16.10 17.07 11.04
C PHE A 358 15.41 18.03 12.01
N SER A 359 14.13 18.27 11.76
CA SER A 359 13.19 18.94 12.66
C SER A 359 11.89 18.16 12.65
N LEU A 360 11.45 17.75 13.83
CA LEU A 360 10.21 17.03 14.06
C LEU A 360 9.37 17.88 15.01
N GLU A 361 8.13 18.17 14.61
CA GLU A 361 7.16 18.90 15.42
C GLU A 361 6.02 17.95 15.73
N GLY A 362 5.56 17.93 16.97
CA GLY A 362 4.53 16.97 17.40
C GLY A 362 3.75 17.47 18.60
N ALA A 363 2.59 16.86 18.84
CA ALA A 363 1.75 17.15 19.99
C ALA A 363 2.31 16.48 21.26
N VAL A 364 2.15 17.15 22.40
CA VAL A 364 2.52 16.66 23.74
C VAL A 364 1.40 16.98 24.72
N ALA A 365 0.63 15.96 25.10
CA ALA A 365 -0.46 16.13 26.06
C ALA A 365 -0.02 15.94 27.53
N THR A 366 1.06 15.20 27.75
CA THR A 366 1.56 14.81 29.08
C THR A 366 2.96 15.38 29.27
N PRO A 367 3.35 15.83 30.47
CA PRO A 367 4.72 16.26 30.73
C PRO A 367 5.74 15.19 30.33
N VAL A 368 6.71 15.58 29.50
CA VAL A 368 7.77 14.70 28.99
C VAL A 368 9.04 14.96 29.77
N ALA A 369 9.58 13.93 30.41
CA ALA A 369 10.84 14.02 31.15
C ALA A 369 12.04 13.58 30.31
N SER A 370 11.83 12.69 29.33
CA SER A 370 12.90 12.21 28.45
C SER A 370 12.37 11.85 27.05
N LEU A 371 13.31 11.75 26.11
CA LEU A 371 13.06 11.44 24.70
C LEU A 371 14.01 10.33 24.27
N ASP A 372 13.46 9.29 23.64
CA ASP A 372 14.22 8.35 22.82
C ASP A 372 13.93 8.57 21.33
N LEU A 373 14.88 8.18 20.48
CA LEU A 373 14.73 8.23 19.02
C LEU A 373 14.94 6.85 18.42
N MET A 374 14.04 6.44 17.54
CA MET A 374 14.18 5.24 16.73
C MET A 374 13.93 5.58 15.27
N ALA A 375 14.80 5.08 14.40
CA ALA A 375 14.72 5.35 12.99
C ALA A 375 14.85 4.05 12.20
N ALA A 376 14.10 3.97 11.11
CA ALA A 376 14.10 2.85 10.21
C ALA A 376 14.10 3.36 8.76
N PRO A 377 14.75 2.64 7.83
CA PRO A 377 14.61 2.96 6.42
C PRO A 377 13.15 2.93 5.99
N TRP A 378 12.78 3.91 5.17
CA TRP A 378 11.45 4.05 4.61
C TRP A 378 11.58 4.53 3.17
N SER A 379 12.24 3.74 2.34
CA SER A 379 12.60 4.12 0.98
C SER A 379 12.17 3.08 -0.03
N SER A 380 12.27 3.46 -1.31
CA SER A 380 12.14 2.49 -2.38
C SER A 380 13.21 1.39 -2.28
N VAL A 381 12.87 0.22 -2.82
CA VAL A 381 13.67 -1.00 -2.89
C VAL A 381 15.16 -0.79 -3.22
N SER A 382 15.49 0.14 -4.13
CA SER A 382 16.86 0.31 -4.62
C SER A 382 17.79 0.92 -3.59
N ASP A 383 17.26 1.70 -2.64
CA ASP A 383 18.03 2.51 -1.69
C ASP A 383 17.71 2.18 -0.22
N ASP A 384 16.85 1.18 0.03
CA ASP A 384 16.59 0.64 1.37
C ASP A 384 17.72 -0.33 1.79
N PRO A 385 18.53 -0.01 2.81
CA PRO A 385 19.62 -0.84 3.24
C PRO A 385 19.16 -2.17 3.86
N TRP A 386 17.97 -2.24 4.47
CA TRP A 386 17.44 -3.47 5.06
C TRP A 386 17.00 -4.44 3.97
N GLU A 387 16.27 -3.96 2.96
CA GLU A 387 15.94 -4.78 1.78
C GLU A 387 17.19 -5.31 1.07
N GLN A 388 18.19 -4.45 0.84
CA GLN A 388 19.42 -4.86 0.19
C GLN A 388 20.16 -5.95 0.98
N LEU A 389 20.14 -5.90 2.32
CA LEU A 389 20.72 -6.95 3.15
C LEU A 389 19.97 -8.27 2.97
N LEU A 390 18.64 -8.22 2.94
CA LEU A 390 17.77 -9.38 2.82
C LEU A 390 17.81 -10.02 1.42
N ARG A 391 18.00 -9.25 0.36
CA ARG A 391 18.09 -9.73 -1.05
C ARG A 391 19.40 -10.44 -1.39
N ARG A 392 20.49 -10.16 -0.65
CA ARG A 392 21.80 -10.78 -0.92
C ARG A 392 21.84 -12.17 -0.28
N PRO A 393 22.22 -13.24 -0.99
CA PRO A 393 22.36 -14.59 -0.42
C PRO A 393 23.42 -14.70 0.68
#